data_AF-A0A3R6PRV8-F1
#
_entry.id   AF-A0A3R6PRV8-F1
#
_cell.length_a   1.000
_cell.length_b   1.000
_cell.length_c   1.000
_cell.angle_alpha   90.00
_cell.angle_beta   90.00
_cell.angle_gamma   90.00
#
_symmetry.space_group_name_H-M   'P 1'
#
loop_
_entity.id
_entity.type
_entity.pdbx_description
1 polymer ?
#
loop_
_entity_poly.entity_id
_entity_poly.type
_entity_poly.pdbx_seq_one_letter_code
_entity_poly.pdbx_strand_id
1 'polypeptide(L)'
;MRRKKLNKYSTWRHTHSGWTLLKNELDIQTRTAMVLRVLGGYPMAEAYRMAFNFKGKPSSLAPIASRWWNDPEIKDYFFIFCFNC
;
A
#
# COMPACT_ATOMS: atom_id res chain seq x y z
N MET A 1 -6.38 -37.49 -3.74
CA MET A 1 -5.91 -36.08 -3.86
C MET A 1 -6.75 -35.19 -2.95
N ARG A 2 -6.19 -34.64 -1.87
CA ARG A 2 -6.90 -33.73 -0.94
C ARG A 2 -7.08 -32.36 -1.62
N ARG A 3 -8.33 -31.96 -1.90
CA ARG A 3 -8.67 -30.59 -2.31
C ARG A 3 -8.27 -29.63 -1.19
N LYS A 4 -7.23 -28.83 -1.40
CA LYS A 4 -6.90 -27.69 -0.54
C LYS A 4 -8.10 -26.73 -0.55
N LYS A 5 -8.78 -26.58 0.58
CA LYS A 5 -9.76 -25.50 0.79
C LYS A 5 -8.99 -24.19 0.71
N LEU A 6 -9.11 -23.49 -0.42
CA LEU A 6 -8.68 -22.11 -0.55
C LEU A 6 -9.46 -21.27 0.47
N ASN A 7 -8.74 -20.58 1.34
CA ASN A 7 -9.31 -19.69 2.33
C ASN A 7 -10.09 -18.60 1.58
N LYS A 8 -11.37 -18.43 1.91
CA LYS A 8 -12.36 -17.56 1.25
C LYS A 8 -12.03 -16.06 1.27
N TYR A 9 -10.85 -15.69 1.76
CA TYR A 9 -10.34 -14.32 1.87
C TYR A 9 -9.16 -14.02 0.93
N SER A 10 -8.62 -15.01 0.21
CA SER A 10 -7.38 -14.85 -0.58
C SER A 10 -7.56 -14.48 -2.05
N THR A 11 -8.77 -14.09 -2.49
CA THR A 11 -9.00 -13.70 -3.88
C THR A 11 -10.04 -12.59 -3.99
N TRP A 12 -9.73 -11.41 -3.46
CA TRP A 12 -10.40 -10.20 -3.94
C TRP A 12 -9.82 -9.86 -5.31
N ARG A 13 -10.40 -10.47 -6.36
CA ARG A 13 -10.36 -9.95 -7.73
C ARG A 13 -11.72 -9.33 -8.02
N HIS A 14 -11.79 -8.01 -8.01
CA HIS A 14 -12.83 -7.27 -8.72
C HIS A 14 -12.16 -6.10 -9.46
N THR A 15 -11.70 -6.42 -10.66
CA THR A 15 -11.42 -5.46 -11.72
C THR A 15 -12.76 -4.90 -12.22
N HIS A 16 -13.30 -3.88 -11.55
CA HIS A 16 -14.34 -3.00 -12.12
C HIS A 16 -14.44 -1.60 -11.46
N SER A 17 -13.53 -1.23 -10.56
CA SER A 17 -13.40 0.13 -10.05
C SER A 17 -11.92 0.56 -10.14
N GLY A 18 -11.62 1.49 -11.04
CA GLY A 18 -10.24 1.85 -11.41
C GLY A 18 -9.42 2.60 -10.36
N TRP A 19 -9.38 2.20 -9.08
CA TRP A 19 -8.84 3.11 -8.04
C TRP A 19 -8.02 2.48 -6.91
N THR A 20 -7.31 1.38 -7.15
CA THR A 20 -6.22 0.97 -6.26
C THR A 20 -5.25 0.10 -7.06
N LEU A 21 -4.02 0.57 -7.33
CA LEU A 21 -2.96 -0.37 -7.74
C LEU A 21 -2.88 -1.42 -6.64
N LEU A 22 -2.96 -2.69 -7.01
CA LEU A 22 -2.82 -3.77 -6.05
C LEU A 22 -1.43 -3.61 -5.42
N LYS A 23 -1.30 -3.81 -4.12
CA LYS A 23 -0.03 -3.69 -3.39
C LYS A 23 1.16 -4.36 -4.13
N ASN A 24 0.89 -5.43 -4.87
CA ASN A 24 1.85 -6.23 -5.64
C ASN A 24 2.24 -5.65 -7.01
N GLU A 25 1.63 -4.54 -7.44
CA GLU A 25 1.87 -3.86 -8.71
C GLU A 25 2.70 -2.59 -8.57
N LEU A 26 2.97 -2.15 -7.33
CA LEU A 26 3.92 -1.06 -7.10
C LEU A 26 5.34 -1.56 -7.30
N ASP A 27 6.03 -0.98 -8.28
CA ASP A 27 7.46 -1.15 -8.45
C ASP A 27 8.24 -0.65 -7.22
N ILE A 28 9.46 -1.15 -7.06
CA ILE A 28 10.31 -0.84 -5.91
C ILE A 28 10.65 0.65 -5.81
N GLN A 29 10.74 1.37 -6.93
CA GLN A 29 11.12 2.79 -6.97
C GLN A 29 9.98 3.63 -6.40
N THR A 30 8.74 3.33 -6.79
CA THR A 30 7.54 3.98 -6.26
C THR A 30 7.37 3.71 -4.76
N ARG A 31 7.58 2.46 -4.31
CA ARG A 31 7.58 2.13 -2.87
C ARG A 31 8.67 2.90 -2.11
N THR A 32 9.89 2.96 -2.64
CA THR A 32 11.02 3.71 -2.05
C THR A 32 10.67 5.19 -1.92
N ALA A 33 10.18 5.80 -3.00
CA ALA A 33 9.84 7.22 -3.05
C ALA A 33 8.76 7.59 -2.02
N MET A 34 7.77 6.72 -1.79
CA MET A 34 6.78 6.91 -0.74
C MET A 34 7.40 6.92 0.65
N VAL A 35 8.24 5.93 0.96
CA VAL A 35 8.90 5.81 2.27
C VAL A 35 9.78 7.03 2.53
N LEU A 36 10.64 7.39 1.58
CA LEU A 36 11.52 8.56 1.70
C LEU A 36 10.73 9.85 1.91
N ARG A 37 9.57 9.99 1.26
CA ARG A 37 8.72 11.17 1.44
C ARG A 37 8.12 11.25 2.84
N VAL A 38 7.68 10.13 3.39
CA VAL A 38 7.20 10.07 4.79
C VAL A 38 8.35 10.36 5.77
N LEU A 39 9.53 9.80 5.53
CA LEU A 39 10.73 10.09 6.33
C LEU A 39 11.16 11.55 6.22
N GLY A 40 10.91 12.19 5.08
CA GLY A 40 11.08 13.64 4.88
C GLY A 40 10.00 14.52 5.53
N GLY A 41 9.10 13.95 6.34
CA GLY A 41 8.10 14.68 7.14
C GLY A 41 6.74 14.86 6.46
N TYR A 42 6.50 14.28 5.28
CA TYR A 42 5.19 14.38 4.63
C TYR A 42 4.17 13.41 5.25
N PRO A 43 2.87 13.76 5.28
CA PRO A 43 1.83 12.87 5.78
C PRO A 43 1.73 11.56 4.99
N MET A 44 1.61 10.45 5.70
CA MET A 44 1.43 9.09 5.13
C MET A 44 0.29 9.00 4.12
N ALA A 45 -0.83 9.67 4.39
CA ALA A 45 -1.99 9.71 3.50
C ALA A 45 -1.69 10.45 2.19
N GLU A 46 -0.87 11.50 2.24
CA GLU A 46 -0.49 12.26 1.05
C GLU A 46 0.54 11.51 0.20
N ALA A 47 1.53 10.88 0.84
CA ALA A 47 2.47 9.99 0.16
C ALA A 47 1.72 8.86 -0.59
N TYR A 48 0.71 8.26 0.06
CA TYR A 48 -0.18 7.28 -0.57
C TYR A 48 -0.94 7.88 -1.76
N ARG A 49 -1.58 9.04 -1.58
CA ARG A 49 -2.34 9.70 -2.65
C ARG A 49 -1.50 9.92 -3.91
N MET A 50 -0.27 10.36 -3.75
CA MET A 50 0.63 10.67 -4.85
C MET A 50 1.09 9.41 -5.58
N ALA A 51 1.55 8.40 -4.85
CA ALA A 51 2.07 7.17 -5.45
C ALA A 51 0.99 6.34 -6.16
N PHE A 52 -0.23 6.33 -5.61
CA PHE A 52 -1.34 5.59 -6.19
C PHE A 52 -2.22 6.45 -7.11
N ASN A 53 -1.85 7.72 -7.35
CA ASN A 53 -2.67 8.70 -8.06
C ASN A 53 -4.14 8.65 -7.62
N PHE A 54 -4.37 8.58 -6.30
CA PHE A 54 -5.68 8.28 -5.73
C PHE A 54 -6.71 9.34 -6.13
N LYS A 55 -7.80 8.93 -6.82
CA LYS A 55 -8.95 9.80 -7.14
C LYS A 55 -10.25 9.37 -6.44
N GLY A 56 -10.15 8.57 -5.38
CA GLY A 56 -11.30 8.25 -4.54
C GLY A 56 -11.77 9.46 -3.72
N LYS A 57 -12.82 9.26 -2.91
CA LYS A 57 -13.32 10.30 -2.01
C LYS A 57 -12.21 10.71 -1.02
N PRO A 58 -12.02 12.01 -0.73
CA PRO A 58 -11.02 12.44 0.25
C PRO A 58 -11.18 11.78 1.62
N SER A 59 -12.42 11.53 2.04
CA SER A 59 -12.72 10.86 3.31
C SER A 59 -12.28 9.39 3.39
N SER A 60 -12.11 8.71 2.24
CA SER A 60 -11.61 7.33 2.24
C SER A 60 -10.09 7.23 2.12
N LEU A 61 -9.39 8.32 1.83
CA LEU A 61 -7.93 8.33 1.67
C LEU A 61 -7.20 7.88 2.95
N ALA A 62 -7.49 8.52 4.09
CA ALA A 62 -6.77 8.23 5.33
C ALA A 62 -6.97 6.78 5.82
N PRO A 63 -8.20 6.21 5.83
CA PRO A 63 -8.39 4.80 6.18
C PRO A 63 -7.69 3.82 5.22
N ILE A 64 -7.66 4.12 3.92
CA ILE A 64 -7.01 3.26 2.92
C ILE A 64 -5.49 3.32 3.08
N ALA A 65 -4.93 4.53 3.16
CA ALA A 65 -3.51 4.73 3.40
C ALA A 65 -3.06 4.04 4.70
N SER A 66 -3.82 4.20 5.78
CA SER A 66 -3.52 3.56 7.06
C SER A 66 -3.47 2.03 6.95
N ARG A 67 -4.41 1.41 6.21
CA ARG A 67 -4.36 -0.05 5.96
C ARG A 67 -3.12 -0.47 5.18
N TRP A 68 -2.71 0.33 4.20
CA TRP A 68 -1.52 0.03 3.40
C TRP A 68 -0.22 0.15 4.23
N TRP A 69 -0.06 1.23 4.99
CA TRP A 69 1.10 1.44 5.87
C TRP A 69 1.19 0.45 7.02
N ASN A 70 0.05 -0.13 7.43
CA ASN A 70 0.02 -1.14 8.49
C ASN A 70 0.26 -2.57 8.01
N ASP A 71 0.38 -2.78 6.71
CA ASP A 71 0.74 -4.08 6.15
C ASP A 71 2.16 -4.49 6.60
N PRO A 72 2.36 -5.73 7.09
CA PRO A 72 3.66 -6.20 7.58
C PRO A 72 4.82 -6.02 6.59
N GLU A 73 4.61 -6.30 5.29
CA GLU A 73 5.66 -6.19 4.27
C GLU A 73 6.08 -4.73 4.08
N ILE A 74 5.12 -3.80 4.14
CA ILE A 74 5.39 -2.36 4.02
C ILE A 74 6.06 -1.83 5.28
N LYS A 75 5.67 -2.34 6.46
CA LYS A 75 6.35 -2.00 7.72
C LYS A 75 7.80 -2.46 7.72
N ASP A 76 8.06 -3.71 7.35
CA ASP A 76 9.42 -4.25 7.26
C ASP A 76 10.26 -3.45 6.27
N TYR A 77 9.67 -3.11 5.11
CA TYR A 77 10.31 -2.26 4.13
C TYR A 77 10.62 -0.85 4.67
N PHE A 78 9.67 -0.21 5.35
CA PHE A 78 9.86 1.09 6.00
C PHE A 78 10.96 1.04 7.07
N PHE A 79 10.99 -0.03 7.87
CA PHE A 79 12.00 -0.23 8.91
C PHE A 79 13.42 -0.35 8.37
N ILE A 80 13.61 -0.95 7.18
CA ILE A 80 14.93 -0.97 6.53
C ILE A 80 15.48 0.45 6.39
N PHE A 81 14.66 1.41 5.95
CA PHE A 81 15.10 2.80 5.79
C PHE A 81 15.23 3.57 7.11
N CYS A 82 14.44 3.24 8.14
CA CYS A 82 14.57 3.90 9.44
C CYS A 82 15.83 3.52 10.22
N PHE A 83 16.33 2.29 10.04
CA PHE A 83 17.42 1.76 10.86
C PHE A 83 18.74 1.58 10.09
N ASN A 84 18.75 1.72 8.76
CA ASN A 84 19.96 1.61 7.94
C ASN A 84 20.36 2.92 7.23
N CYS A 85 19.69 4.03 7.52
CA CYS A 85 20.05 5.38 7.06
C CYS A 85 20.38 6.25 8.28
#